data_AF-A0AA94F4V8-F1
#
_entry.id   AF-A0AA94F4V8-F1
#
_cell.length_a   1.000
_cell.length_b   1.000
_cell.length_c   1.000
_cell.angle_alpha   90.00
_cell.angle_beta   90.00
_cell.angle_gamma   90.00
#
_symmetry.space_group_name_H-M   'P 1'
#
loop_
_entity.id
_entity.type
_entity.pdbx_description
1 polymer ?
#
loop_
_entity_poly.entity_id
_entity_poly.type
_entity_poly.pdbx_seq_one_letter_code
_entity_poly.pdbx_strand_id
1 'polypeptide(L)'
;MKNFWFLLTSLVLLNSCDDGNIIEETFNFSSITTQKCNNTNTLYKINDREALIFITPETSFPNEEGTKTYTIGTTHNLVYKKFYSTISSNEICSTGSVPIAEQWTVSGGTIEITSNKIISTNDPSKIVGYNHKILFKNITFNTPNKQLVYDQYDFGNYTTDLIDLKFDYKNAVMQNCSGNNLIFKYNNNNALLLDIDSNLYKHQTVGTKTALINNVNKISYRVYNGNLNSNFFCQSIPPTSPSLTGEWIAQNGTIDNDGIIVIETTQQTSTTYRHVIKLRKVFFKNGIKTYSPNPNGDYEFGEIIN
;
A
#
# COMPACT_ATOMS: atom_id res chain seq x y z
N MET A 1 43.82 74.74 8.44
CA MET A 1 42.70 73.78 8.58
C MET A 1 42.02 73.54 7.22
N LYS A 2 42.72 73.02 6.21
CA LYS A 2 42.15 72.75 4.86
C LYS A 2 42.16 71.26 4.48
N ASN A 3 42.89 70.42 5.23
CA ASN A 3 43.08 69.01 4.88
C ASN A 3 42.24 68.05 5.73
N PHE A 4 41.50 68.56 6.73
CA PHE A 4 40.63 67.73 7.56
C PHE A 4 39.26 67.46 6.94
N TRP A 5 38.88 68.22 5.91
CA TRP A 5 37.55 68.09 5.28
C TRP A 5 37.49 66.94 4.25
N PHE A 6 38.64 66.53 3.71
CA PHE A 6 38.73 65.38 2.79
C PHE A 6 38.64 64.03 3.51
N LEU A 7 39.06 63.97 4.79
CA LEU A 7 38.97 62.74 5.59
C LEU A 7 37.53 62.46 6.05
N LEU A 8 36.74 63.51 6.26
CA LEU A 8 35.34 63.39 6.70
C LEU A 8 34.40 63.01 5.55
N THR A 9 34.72 63.38 4.31
CA THR A 9 33.96 62.98 3.10
C THR A 9 34.26 61.55 2.65
N SER A 10 35.45 61.01 2.96
CA SER A 10 35.79 59.60 2.66
C SER A 10 35.15 58.59 3.62
N LEU A 11 34.70 59.00 4.81
CA LEU A 11 34.08 58.12 5.81
C LEU A 11 32.57 57.90 5.61
N VAL A 12 31.93 58.75 4.80
CA VAL A 12 30.48 58.67 4.52
C VAL A 12 30.17 57.70 3.36
N LEU A 13 31.17 57.34 2.55
CA LEU A 13 31.02 56.42 1.41
C LEU A 13 31.17 54.93 1.76
N LEU A 14 31.38 54.58 3.04
CA LEU A 14 31.56 53.19 3.49
C LEU A 14 30.35 52.62 4.27
N ASN A 15 29.22 53.33 4.33
CA ASN A 15 28.01 52.88 5.04
C ASN A 15 26.82 52.64 4.10
N SER A 16 27.03 51.90 3.02
CA SER A 16 25.93 51.35 2.24
C SER A 16 26.29 50.00 1.61
N CYS A 17 26.63 49.03 2.46
CA CYS A 17 26.20 47.66 2.19
C CYS A 17 24.75 47.59 2.67
N ASP A 18 23.83 47.97 1.78
CA ASP A 18 22.43 47.57 1.86
C ASP A 18 22.43 46.05 1.71
N ASP A 19 22.57 45.33 2.83
CA ASP A 19 22.37 43.89 2.91
C ASP A 19 20.89 43.65 2.61
N GLY A 20 20.59 43.64 1.31
CA GLY A 20 19.27 43.43 0.75
C GLY A 20 18.67 42.24 1.45
N ASN A 21 17.59 42.49 2.18
CA ASN A 21 16.85 41.55 3.01
C ASN A 21 16.88 40.14 2.38
N ILE A 22 17.81 39.28 2.84
CA ILE A 22 17.95 37.92 2.34
C ILE A 22 16.77 37.16 2.91
N ILE A 23 15.67 37.14 2.15
CA ILE A 23 14.52 36.28 2.46
C ILE A 23 14.97 34.88 2.08
N GLU A 24 15.42 34.11 3.07
CA GLU A 24 15.72 32.70 2.91
C GLU A 24 14.41 31.96 2.60
N GLU A 25 14.28 31.51 1.35
CA GLU A 25 13.13 30.74 0.90
C GLU A 25 13.23 29.32 1.49
N THR A 26 12.39 29.00 2.47
CA THR A 26 12.35 27.69 3.13
C THR A 26 11.00 27.01 2.94
N PHE A 27 10.99 25.68 2.82
CA PHE A 27 9.77 24.89 2.69
C PHE A 27 9.47 24.16 3.99
N ASN A 28 8.70 24.78 4.89
CA ASN A 28 8.42 24.19 6.20
C ASN A 28 7.03 23.52 6.26
N PHE A 29 7.03 22.18 6.28
CA PHE A 29 5.83 21.34 6.46
C PHE A 29 5.91 20.46 7.72
N SER A 30 6.76 20.82 8.69
CA SER A 30 7.04 20.00 9.89
C SER A 30 5.82 19.84 10.79
N SER A 31 4.94 20.83 10.87
CA SER A 31 3.68 20.80 11.64
C SER A 31 2.52 20.15 10.90
N ILE A 32 2.68 19.84 9.61
CA ILE A 32 1.61 19.29 8.77
C ILE A 32 1.70 17.77 8.75
N THR A 33 0.59 17.10 9.00
CA THR A 33 0.50 15.63 8.92
C THR A 33 0.48 15.16 7.47
N THR A 34 1.18 14.06 7.18
CA THR A 34 1.15 13.42 5.87
C THR A 34 -0.21 12.79 5.58
N GLN A 35 -0.71 12.99 4.36
CA GLN A 35 -1.92 12.38 3.83
C GLN A 35 -1.60 11.53 2.59
N LYS A 36 -2.46 10.57 2.26
CA LYS A 36 -2.34 9.74 1.04
C LYS A 36 -3.57 9.91 0.16
N CYS A 37 -3.38 9.98 -1.15
CA CYS A 37 -4.48 9.90 -2.09
C CYS A 37 -5.05 8.47 -2.15
N ASN A 38 -6.38 8.33 -2.14
CA ASN A 38 -7.06 7.04 -2.09
C ASN A 38 -6.89 6.19 -3.36
N ASN A 39 -6.54 6.83 -4.46
CA ASN A 39 -6.62 6.34 -5.83
C ASN A 39 -5.25 6.36 -6.54
N THR A 40 -4.22 6.94 -5.92
CA THR A 40 -2.88 7.01 -6.47
C THR A 40 -1.83 6.71 -5.40
N ASN A 41 -0.60 6.44 -5.84
CA ASN A 41 0.53 6.22 -4.94
C ASN A 41 1.20 7.55 -4.58
N THR A 42 0.40 8.50 -4.10
CA THR A 42 0.82 9.88 -3.82
C THR A 42 0.58 10.19 -2.34
N LEU A 43 1.66 10.53 -1.65
CA LEU A 43 1.63 11.16 -0.33
C LEU A 43 1.73 12.66 -0.49
N TYR A 44 1.07 13.42 0.38
CA TYR A 44 1.10 14.87 0.30
C TYR A 44 0.91 15.54 1.64
N LYS A 45 1.30 16.82 1.69
CA LYS A 45 1.03 17.76 2.77
C LYS A 45 0.53 19.06 2.15
N ILE A 46 -0.52 19.64 2.70
CA ILE A 46 -1.06 20.95 2.29
C ILE A 46 -0.95 21.91 3.46
N ASN A 47 -0.40 23.08 3.20
CA ASN A 47 -0.37 24.22 4.11
C ASN A 47 -0.97 25.43 3.37
N ASP A 48 -2.28 25.63 3.55
CA ASP A 48 -3.04 26.69 2.88
C ASP A 48 -2.96 26.62 1.34
N ARG A 49 -2.10 27.44 0.72
CA ARG A 49 -1.86 27.51 -0.73
C ARG A 49 -0.59 26.80 -1.19
N GLU A 50 0.09 26.09 -0.31
CA GLU A 50 1.34 25.39 -0.60
C GLU A 50 1.14 23.88 -0.40
N ALA A 51 1.75 23.09 -1.29
CA ALA A 51 1.72 21.63 -1.22
C ALA A 51 3.10 21.04 -1.40
N LEU A 52 3.40 20.03 -0.60
CA LEU A 52 4.53 19.13 -0.79
C LEU A 52 4.00 17.75 -1.16
N ILE A 53 4.42 17.24 -2.31
CA ILE A 53 3.82 16.07 -2.97
C ILE A 53 4.92 15.05 -3.22
N PHE A 54 4.77 13.85 -2.65
CA PHE A 54 5.69 12.74 -2.82
C PHE A 54 4.99 11.59 -3.55
N ILE A 55 5.42 11.34 -4.78
CA ILE A 55 4.94 10.24 -5.62
C ILE A 55 5.93 9.09 -5.47
N THR A 56 5.43 7.94 -5.01
CA THR A 56 6.26 6.76 -4.75
C THR A 56 5.40 5.50 -4.77
N PRO A 57 5.85 4.36 -5.33
CA PRO A 57 5.07 3.13 -5.33
C PRO A 57 4.70 2.64 -3.93
N GLU A 58 3.54 1.98 -3.81
CA GLU A 58 3.13 1.31 -2.56
C GLU A 58 4.14 0.27 -2.07
N THR A 59 4.87 -0.37 -2.99
CA THR A 59 5.96 -1.32 -2.67
C THR A 59 7.13 -0.67 -1.92
N SER A 60 7.17 0.65 -1.84
CA SER A 60 8.15 1.39 -1.02
C SER A 60 7.82 1.39 0.47
N PHE A 61 6.61 0.95 0.84
CA PHE A 61 6.13 0.85 2.22
C PHE A 61 5.76 -0.60 2.55
N PRO A 62 6.72 -1.53 2.54
CA PRO A 62 6.45 -2.91 2.94
C PRO A 62 6.10 -2.97 4.43
N ASN A 63 5.16 -3.84 4.77
CA ASN A 63 4.78 -4.14 6.15
C ASN A 63 5.84 -5.04 6.82
N GLU A 64 7.08 -4.57 6.86
CA GLU A 64 8.25 -5.20 7.48
C GLU A 64 9.08 -4.15 8.21
N GLU A 65 9.76 -4.55 9.29
CA GLU A 65 10.67 -3.64 10.00
C GLU A 65 11.97 -3.45 9.23
N GLY A 66 12.55 -2.27 9.38
CA GLY A 66 13.86 -1.94 8.82
C GLY A 66 13.86 -0.66 8.02
N THR A 67 14.98 -0.42 7.36
CA THR A 67 15.21 0.80 6.59
C THR A 67 15.43 0.45 5.13
N LYS A 68 14.71 1.13 4.24
CA LYS A 68 14.93 1.04 2.78
C LYS A 68 15.36 2.37 2.23
N THR A 69 16.27 2.32 1.26
CA THR A 69 16.80 3.49 0.58
C THR A 69 16.43 3.45 -0.90
N TYR A 70 15.90 4.56 -1.39
CA TYR A 70 15.54 4.78 -2.80
C TYR A 70 16.25 6.02 -3.33
N THR A 71 16.50 6.07 -4.64
CA THR A 71 17.05 7.27 -5.29
C THR A 71 15.92 8.14 -5.82
N ILE A 72 16.06 9.46 -5.74
CA ILE A 72 15.13 10.38 -6.39
C ILE A 72 15.17 10.19 -7.91
N GLY A 73 14.00 10.13 -8.53
CA GLY A 73 13.87 9.95 -9.97
C GLY A 73 12.43 10.06 -10.45
N THR A 74 12.10 9.29 -11.49
CA THR A 74 10.76 9.28 -12.09
C THR A 74 9.75 8.51 -11.25
N THR A 75 10.17 7.37 -10.68
CA THR A 75 9.32 6.52 -9.84
C THR A 75 9.15 7.08 -8.44
N HIS A 76 10.20 7.72 -7.91
CA HIS A 76 10.22 8.34 -6.59
C HIS A 76 10.49 9.83 -6.75
N ASN A 77 9.43 10.63 -6.72
CA ASN A 77 9.50 12.04 -7.09
C ASN A 77 8.90 12.94 -6.00
N LEU A 78 9.64 13.98 -5.61
CA LEU A 78 9.18 15.00 -4.68
C LEU A 78 8.97 16.32 -5.45
N VAL A 79 7.81 16.93 -5.26
CA VAL A 79 7.43 18.20 -5.90
C VAL A 79 6.91 19.13 -4.83
N TYR A 80 7.36 20.39 -4.87
CA TYR A 80 6.72 21.47 -4.14
C TYR A 80 5.92 22.33 -5.12
N LYS A 81 4.70 22.71 -4.72
CA LYS A 81 3.83 23.59 -5.49
C LYS A 81 3.25 24.69 -4.61
N LYS A 82 3.16 25.88 -5.16
CA LYS A 82 2.44 27.01 -4.60
C LYS A 82 1.34 27.43 -5.56
N PHE A 83 0.19 27.73 -5.01
CA PHE A 83 -1.03 28.06 -5.74
C PHE A 83 -1.42 29.52 -5.50
N TYR A 84 -2.21 30.09 -6.41
CA TYR A 84 -2.71 31.46 -6.25
C TYR A 84 -3.79 31.60 -5.17
N SER A 85 -4.43 30.51 -4.77
CA SER A 85 -5.40 30.45 -3.67
C SER A 85 -5.21 29.20 -2.82
N THR A 86 -5.88 29.17 -1.66
CA THR A 86 -5.99 27.98 -0.81
C THR A 86 -6.49 26.77 -1.62
N ILE A 87 -5.95 25.61 -1.32
CA ILE A 87 -6.27 24.34 -2.00
C ILE A 87 -6.80 23.29 -1.01
N SER A 88 -7.41 22.24 -1.57
CA SER A 88 -7.83 21.05 -0.82
C SER A 88 -7.17 19.80 -1.38
N SER A 89 -7.37 18.65 -0.73
CA SER A 89 -6.87 17.35 -1.19
C SER A 89 -7.23 17.03 -2.65
N ASN A 90 -8.37 17.51 -3.13
CA ASN A 90 -8.82 17.24 -4.50
C ASN A 90 -7.87 17.84 -5.55
N GLU A 91 -7.19 18.95 -5.23
CA GLU A 91 -6.21 19.57 -6.12
C GLU A 91 -5.02 18.65 -6.40
N ILE A 92 -4.69 17.76 -5.46
CA ILE A 92 -3.57 16.82 -5.56
C ILE A 92 -4.02 15.43 -6.03
N CYS A 93 -5.15 14.96 -5.52
CA CYS A 93 -5.60 13.57 -5.70
C CYS A 93 -6.55 13.36 -6.89
N SER A 94 -6.92 14.42 -7.60
CA SER A 94 -7.86 14.38 -8.72
C SER A 94 -7.53 15.46 -9.76
N THR A 95 -8.53 15.95 -10.49
CA THR A 95 -8.35 17.06 -11.43
C THR A 95 -8.34 18.38 -10.67
N GLY A 96 -7.15 18.94 -10.50
CA GLY A 96 -6.96 20.28 -9.97
C GLY A 96 -7.48 21.37 -10.90
N SER A 97 -7.92 22.48 -10.31
CA SER A 97 -8.43 23.65 -11.05
C SER A 97 -7.77 24.96 -10.60
N VAL A 98 -7.03 24.94 -9.50
CA VAL A 98 -6.39 26.13 -8.97
C VAL A 98 -5.10 26.40 -9.75
N PRO A 99 -4.91 27.59 -10.32
CA PRO A 99 -3.68 27.89 -11.05
C PRO A 99 -2.43 27.82 -10.14
N ILE A 100 -1.35 27.28 -10.69
CA ILE A 100 -0.06 27.13 -10.01
C ILE A 100 0.69 28.47 -10.14
N ALA A 101 1.06 29.05 -9.00
CA ALA A 101 1.89 30.24 -8.92
C ALA A 101 3.37 29.90 -9.03
N GLU A 102 3.79 28.79 -8.42
CA GLU A 102 5.18 28.35 -8.43
C GLU A 102 5.28 26.84 -8.31
N GLN A 103 6.26 26.23 -8.97
CA GLN A 103 6.52 24.80 -8.89
C GLN A 103 8.02 24.54 -8.87
N TRP A 104 8.43 23.70 -7.92
CA TRP A 104 9.79 23.25 -7.76
C TRP A 104 9.87 21.75 -7.94
N THR A 105 10.81 21.29 -8.75
CA THR A 105 11.10 19.86 -8.94
C THR A 105 12.34 19.48 -8.16
N VAL A 106 12.33 18.28 -7.59
CA VAL A 106 13.49 17.78 -6.84
C VAL A 106 14.40 16.95 -7.74
N SER A 107 15.70 17.18 -7.64
CA SER A 107 16.74 16.38 -8.28
C SER A 107 17.84 16.00 -7.28
N GLY A 108 18.55 14.92 -7.61
CA GLY A 108 19.60 14.38 -6.75
C GLY A 108 19.08 13.78 -5.43
N GLY A 109 19.98 13.15 -4.70
CA GLY A 109 19.69 12.65 -3.36
C GLY A 109 18.96 11.31 -3.29
N THR A 110 18.65 10.93 -2.06
CA THR A 110 18.02 9.65 -1.70
C THR A 110 16.88 9.84 -0.73
N ILE A 111 16.04 8.81 -0.63
CA ILE A 111 14.91 8.71 0.29
C ILE A 111 15.19 7.54 1.20
N GLU A 112 15.24 7.79 2.50
CA GLU A 112 15.35 6.79 3.55
C GLU A 112 13.99 6.61 4.20
N ILE A 113 13.43 5.40 4.09
CA ILE A 113 12.14 5.03 4.69
C ILE A 113 12.42 4.04 5.80
N THR A 114 12.17 4.43 7.05
CA THR A 114 12.36 3.58 8.23
C THR A 114 11.02 3.13 8.79
N SER A 115 10.79 1.82 8.80
CA SER A 115 9.55 1.17 9.21
C SER A 115 9.68 0.56 10.61
N ASN A 116 8.75 0.89 11.50
CA ASN A 116 8.62 0.29 12.83
C ASN A 116 7.23 -0.30 13.03
N LYS A 117 7.11 -1.42 13.74
CA LYS A 117 5.81 -2.04 14.05
C LYS A 117 4.95 -1.11 14.91
N ILE A 118 3.66 -1.09 14.62
CA ILE A 118 2.62 -0.57 15.50
C ILE A 118 1.98 -1.77 16.20
N ILE A 119 2.07 -1.81 17.53
CA ILE A 119 1.52 -2.88 18.36
C ILE A 119 0.11 -2.47 18.82
N SER A 120 -0.81 -3.45 18.92
CA SER A 120 -2.14 -3.20 19.44
C SER A 120 -2.08 -2.69 20.87
N THR A 121 -2.85 -1.65 21.19
CA THR A 121 -3.03 -1.17 22.56
C THR A 121 -3.75 -2.19 23.46
N ASN A 122 -4.47 -3.15 22.87
CA ASN A 122 -5.26 -4.14 23.59
C ASN A 122 -4.56 -5.52 23.70
N ASP A 123 -3.55 -5.77 22.85
CA ASP A 123 -2.82 -7.05 22.79
C ASP A 123 -1.36 -6.81 22.35
N PRO A 124 -0.39 -6.81 23.29
CA PRO A 124 1.01 -6.56 23.00
C PRO A 124 1.67 -7.58 22.07
N SER A 125 1.07 -8.76 21.89
CA SER A 125 1.56 -9.78 20.94
C SER A 125 1.13 -9.51 19.50
N LYS A 126 0.18 -8.59 19.30
CA LYS A 126 -0.43 -8.31 18.00
C LYS A 126 0.14 -7.05 17.35
N ILE A 127 0.68 -7.23 16.15
CA ILE A 127 1.03 -6.12 15.25
C ILE A 127 -0.24 -5.69 14.51
N VAL A 128 -0.53 -4.39 14.48
CA VAL A 128 -1.72 -3.80 13.85
C VAL A 128 -1.38 -2.90 12.66
N GLY A 129 -0.10 -2.62 12.42
CA GLY A 129 0.35 -1.79 11.32
C GLY A 129 1.84 -1.49 11.39
N TYR A 130 2.29 -0.60 10.51
CA TYR A 130 3.65 -0.10 10.49
C TYR A 130 3.64 1.43 10.38
N ASN A 131 4.56 2.07 11.10
CA ASN A 131 4.84 3.49 10.95
C ASN A 131 6.12 3.66 10.13
N HIS A 132 6.00 4.33 8.98
CA HIS A 132 7.08 4.62 8.05
C HIS A 132 7.52 6.07 8.19
N LYS A 133 8.72 6.31 8.74
CA LYS A 133 9.35 7.63 8.75
C LYS A 133 10.06 7.86 7.42
N ILE A 134 9.75 8.97 6.74
CA ILE A 134 10.25 9.31 5.40
C ILE A 134 11.23 10.47 5.50
N LEU A 135 12.47 10.23 5.14
CA LEU A 135 13.56 11.20 5.23
C LEU A 135 14.26 11.34 3.88
N PHE A 136 14.30 12.55 3.33
CA PHE A 136 15.07 12.85 2.12
C PHE A 136 16.47 13.31 2.52
N LYS A 137 17.49 12.89 1.77
CA LYS A 137 18.90 13.23 2.02
C LYS A 137 19.57 13.76 0.76
N ASN A 138 20.30 14.87 0.89
CA ASN A 138 21.07 15.54 -0.16
C ASN A 138 20.23 15.86 -1.41
N ILE A 139 19.05 16.43 -1.19
CA ILE A 139 18.12 16.79 -2.27
C ILE A 139 18.25 18.25 -2.67
N THR A 140 17.98 18.56 -3.94
CA THR A 140 17.92 19.94 -4.43
C THR A 140 16.56 20.20 -5.06
N PHE A 141 15.83 21.18 -4.55
CA PHE A 141 14.66 21.75 -5.22
C PHE A 141 15.13 22.74 -6.29
N ASN A 142 14.54 22.66 -7.48
CA ASN A 142 14.92 23.48 -8.63
C ASN A 142 13.70 24.17 -9.25
N THR A 143 13.90 25.43 -9.63
CA THR A 143 13.16 26.11 -10.69
C THR A 143 14.13 26.41 -11.84
N PRO A 144 13.69 26.99 -12.98
CA PRO A 144 14.63 27.42 -14.02
C PRO A 144 15.70 28.41 -13.55
N ASN A 145 15.43 29.19 -12.48
CA ASN A 145 16.29 30.31 -12.07
C ASN A 145 16.80 30.22 -10.63
N LYS A 146 16.26 29.30 -9.82
CA LYS A 146 16.59 29.17 -8.40
C LYS A 146 16.86 27.72 -8.03
N GLN A 147 17.71 27.53 -7.02
CA GLN A 147 17.95 26.25 -6.38
C GLN A 147 17.87 26.40 -4.87
N LEU A 148 17.38 25.35 -4.21
CA LEU A 148 17.36 25.25 -2.76
C LEU A 148 17.80 23.84 -2.35
N VAL A 149 18.89 23.75 -1.61
CA VAL A 149 19.54 22.49 -1.25
C VAL A 149 19.22 22.12 0.20
N TYR A 150 18.90 20.85 0.43
CA TYR A 150 18.75 20.29 1.77
C TYR A 150 19.64 19.05 1.92
N ASP A 151 20.55 19.08 2.90
CA ASP A 151 21.30 17.89 3.33
C ASP A 151 20.34 16.84 3.88
N GLN A 152 19.31 17.28 4.61
CA GLN A 152 18.25 16.44 5.13
C GLN A 152 16.91 17.18 5.13
N TYR A 153 15.84 16.51 4.69
CA TYR A 153 14.48 17.04 4.73
C TYR A 153 13.52 15.97 5.27
N ASP A 154 12.98 16.21 6.46
CA ASP A 154 12.02 15.30 7.10
C ASP A 154 10.63 15.52 6.50
N PHE A 155 10.17 14.56 5.70
CA PHE A 155 8.84 14.60 5.12
C PHE A 155 7.77 14.17 6.13
N GLY A 156 8.13 13.48 7.21
CA GLY A 156 7.21 13.02 8.24
C GLY A 156 6.89 11.53 8.14
N ASN A 157 5.83 11.12 8.83
CA ASN A 157 5.44 9.72 8.95
C ASN A 157 4.25 9.38 8.03
N TYR A 158 4.22 8.14 7.57
CA TYR A 158 3.08 7.52 6.89
C TYR A 158 2.82 6.15 7.52
N THR A 159 1.56 5.83 7.83
CA THR A 159 1.20 4.57 8.48
C THR A 159 0.48 3.65 7.51
N THR A 160 0.83 2.37 7.53
CA THR A 160 0.07 1.30 6.87
C THR A 160 -0.60 0.43 7.92
N ASP A 161 -1.84 0.04 7.64
CA ASP A 161 -2.57 -0.89 8.49
C ASP A 161 -2.17 -2.33 8.14
N LEU A 162 -2.02 -3.18 9.16
CA LEU A 162 -1.97 -4.62 8.98
C LEU A 162 -3.38 -5.14 9.18
N ILE A 163 -4.06 -5.39 8.07
CA ILE A 163 -5.41 -5.91 8.08
C ILE A 163 -5.31 -7.38 8.43
N ASP A 164 -6.05 -7.79 9.44
CA ASP A 164 -6.23 -9.18 9.82
C ASP A 164 -7.71 -9.47 9.71
N LEU A 165 -8.09 -10.21 8.68
CA LEU A 165 -9.49 -10.57 8.44
C LEU A 165 -9.99 -11.62 9.46
N LYS A 166 -9.14 -12.08 10.39
CA LYS A 166 -9.46 -12.99 11.51
C LYS A 166 -10.20 -14.26 11.09
N PHE A 167 -9.96 -14.72 9.87
CA PHE A 167 -10.60 -15.94 9.40
C PHE A 167 -9.95 -17.14 10.05
N ASP A 168 -10.77 -18.09 10.49
CA ASP A 168 -10.29 -19.32 11.09
C ASP A 168 -9.88 -20.30 10.01
N TYR A 169 -8.70 -20.08 9.41
CA TYR A 169 -8.15 -20.96 8.37
C TYR A 169 -7.95 -22.40 8.86
N LYS A 170 -7.77 -22.59 10.18
CA LYS A 170 -7.46 -23.88 10.79
C LYS A 170 -8.72 -24.73 10.98
N ASN A 171 -9.77 -24.18 11.58
CA ASN A 171 -10.94 -24.97 11.95
C ASN A 171 -12.13 -24.83 10.98
N ALA A 172 -12.16 -23.81 10.12
CA ALA A 172 -13.20 -23.73 9.10
C ALA A 172 -13.08 -24.92 8.14
N VAL A 173 -14.19 -25.62 7.93
CA VAL A 173 -14.25 -26.84 7.11
C VAL A 173 -14.54 -26.47 5.66
N MET A 174 -13.78 -27.05 4.74
CA MET A 174 -14.01 -26.89 3.31
C MET A 174 -15.30 -27.60 2.90
N GLN A 175 -16.07 -26.94 2.04
CA GLN A 175 -17.32 -27.41 1.48
C GLN A 175 -17.32 -27.19 -0.02
N ASN A 176 -18.14 -27.97 -0.71
CA ASN A 176 -18.41 -27.82 -2.14
C ASN A 176 -19.90 -28.06 -2.36
N CYS A 177 -20.45 -27.47 -3.41
CA CYS A 177 -21.85 -27.67 -3.74
C CYS A 177 -22.01 -28.77 -4.79
N SER A 178 -23.08 -29.57 -4.67
CA SER A 178 -23.45 -30.52 -5.73
C SER A 178 -23.93 -29.74 -6.96
N GLY A 179 -23.25 -29.92 -8.11
CA GLY A 179 -23.67 -29.33 -9.38
C GLY A 179 -22.96 -28.03 -9.77
N ASN A 180 -22.06 -27.49 -8.95
CA ASN A 180 -21.12 -26.45 -9.36
C ASN A 180 -19.68 -26.82 -8.94
N ASN A 181 -18.69 -26.12 -9.48
CA ASN A 181 -17.27 -26.34 -9.14
C ASN A 181 -16.80 -25.41 -8.00
N LEU A 182 -17.71 -24.70 -7.33
CA LEU A 182 -17.36 -23.77 -6.28
C LEU A 182 -16.98 -24.54 -5.01
N ILE A 183 -15.77 -24.28 -4.55
CA ILE A 183 -15.25 -24.74 -3.28
C ILE A 183 -15.25 -23.54 -2.33
N PHE A 184 -15.67 -23.72 -1.09
CA PHE A 184 -15.72 -22.60 -0.14
C PHE A 184 -15.47 -23.04 1.29
N LYS A 185 -15.09 -22.07 2.11
CA LYS A 185 -15.09 -22.15 3.57
C LYS A 185 -15.89 -20.96 4.09
N TYR A 186 -16.54 -21.12 5.22
CA TYR A 186 -17.10 -19.98 5.93
C TYR A 186 -16.95 -20.15 7.45
N ASN A 187 -16.92 -19.02 8.14
CA ASN A 187 -16.99 -18.95 9.60
C ASN A 187 -17.73 -17.67 9.99
N ASN A 188 -18.80 -17.80 10.76
CA ASN A 188 -19.71 -16.72 11.12
C ASN A 188 -20.16 -15.94 9.88
N ASN A 189 -19.75 -14.68 9.75
CA ASN A 189 -20.08 -13.79 8.64
C ASN A 189 -18.99 -13.66 7.57
N ASN A 190 -17.96 -14.50 7.60
CA ASN A 190 -16.86 -14.47 6.64
C ASN A 190 -16.88 -15.74 5.78
N ALA A 191 -16.51 -15.60 4.50
CA ALA A 191 -16.32 -16.71 3.60
C ALA A 191 -15.06 -16.57 2.75
N LEU A 192 -14.46 -17.69 2.44
CA LEU A 192 -13.36 -17.81 1.51
C LEU A 192 -13.82 -18.72 0.37
N LEU A 193 -13.86 -18.18 -0.84
CA LEU A 193 -14.38 -18.86 -2.03
C LEU A 193 -13.22 -19.16 -2.97
N LEU A 194 -13.23 -20.37 -3.50
CA LEU A 194 -12.25 -20.91 -4.43
C LEU A 194 -13.01 -21.42 -5.66
N ASP A 195 -12.85 -20.69 -6.77
CA ASP A 195 -13.42 -21.03 -8.06
C ASP A 195 -12.24 -21.33 -9.00
N ILE A 196 -11.95 -22.61 -9.17
CA ILE A 196 -10.76 -23.10 -9.88
C ILE A 196 -11.15 -24.17 -10.89
N ASP A 197 -10.29 -24.37 -11.90
CA ASP A 197 -10.53 -25.42 -12.89
C ASP A 197 -10.65 -26.79 -12.20
N SER A 198 -11.81 -27.42 -12.39
CA SER A 198 -12.11 -28.72 -11.79
C SER A 198 -11.16 -29.83 -12.26
N ASN A 199 -10.49 -29.68 -13.40
CA ASN A 199 -9.47 -30.63 -13.86
C ASN A 199 -8.24 -30.70 -12.94
N LEU A 200 -8.05 -29.69 -12.08
CA LEU A 200 -6.97 -29.68 -11.10
C LEU A 200 -7.20 -30.72 -9.99
N TYR A 201 -8.46 -31.02 -9.63
CA TYR A 201 -8.84 -31.90 -8.52
C TYR A 201 -9.78 -33.06 -8.89
N LYS A 202 -10.05 -33.29 -10.18
CA LYS A 202 -10.77 -34.48 -10.69
C LYS A 202 -9.83 -35.60 -11.17
N HIS A 203 -8.57 -35.57 -10.76
CA HIS A 203 -7.54 -36.42 -11.33
C HIS A 203 -7.35 -37.73 -10.56
N GLN A 204 -7.50 -38.87 -11.22
CA GLN A 204 -7.30 -40.21 -10.61
C GLN A 204 -5.84 -40.67 -10.61
N THR A 205 -4.90 -39.75 -10.51
CA THR A 205 -3.47 -40.02 -10.61
C THR A 205 -2.76 -39.37 -9.43
N VAL A 206 -1.97 -40.19 -8.72
CA VAL A 206 -1.20 -39.77 -7.56
C VAL A 206 -0.12 -38.79 -8.00
N GLY A 207 0.06 -37.70 -7.25
CA GLY A 207 1.07 -36.70 -7.55
C GLY A 207 0.67 -35.30 -7.11
N THR A 208 1.50 -34.33 -7.48
CA THR A 208 1.28 -32.91 -7.19
C THR A 208 1.01 -32.15 -8.48
N LYS A 209 -0.01 -31.30 -8.47
CA LYS A 209 -0.28 -30.31 -9.52
C LYS A 209 -0.20 -28.91 -8.96
N THR A 210 0.21 -27.97 -9.80
CA THR A 210 0.25 -26.54 -9.46
C THR A 210 -0.52 -25.73 -10.50
N ALA A 211 -1.17 -24.68 -10.04
CA ALA A 211 -1.81 -23.68 -10.88
C ALA A 211 -1.55 -22.28 -10.32
N LEU A 212 -1.60 -21.27 -11.18
CA LEU A 212 -1.55 -19.87 -10.74
C LEU A 212 -2.97 -19.35 -10.52
N ILE A 213 -3.11 -18.46 -9.54
CA ILE A 213 -4.27 -17.58 -9.44
C ILE A 213 -4.27 -16.67 -10.67
N ASN A 214 -5.38 -16.64 -11.38
CA ASN A 214 -5.51 -15.88 -12.63
C ASN A 214 -7.01 -15.70 -12.97
N ASN A 215 -7.31 -15.36 -14.23
CA ASN A 215 -8.68 -15.18 -14.71
C ASN A 215 -9.54 -16.45 -14.71
N VAL A 216 -8.93 -17.64 -14.60
CA VAL A 216 -9.61 -18.94 -14.50
C VAL A 216 -9.67 -19.40 -13.04
N ASN A 217 -8.54 -19.38 -12.34
CA ASN A 217 -8.44 -19.82 -10.95
C ASN A 217 -8.51 -18.62 -10.02
N LYS A 218 -9.67 -18.39 -9.40
CA LYS A 218 -9.94 -17.22 -8.56
C LYS A 218 -10.13 -17.61 -7.11
N ILE A 219 -9.69 -16.72 -6.23
CA ILE A 219 -9.91 -16.81 -4.80
C ILE A 219 -10.45 -15.47 -4.33
N SER A 220 -11.52 -15.50 -3.54
CA SER A 220 -12.08 -14.30 -2.94
C SER A 220 -12.37 -14.51 -1.46
N TYR A 221 -12.07 -13.49 -0.68
CA TYR A 221 -12.50 -13.37 0.71
C TYR A 221 -13.71 -12.45 0.77
N ARG A 222 -14.79 -12.87 1.40
CA ARG A 222 -16.03 -12.10 1.51
C ARG A 222 -16.46 -11.94 2.96
N VAL A 223 -16.89 -10.73 3.31
CA VAL A 223 -17.46 -10.37 4.61
C VAL A 223 -18.92 -10.01 4.38
N TYR A 224 -19.80 -10.48 5.25
CA TYR A 224 -21.24 -10.25 5.19
C TYR A 224 -21.76 -9.56 6.45
N ASN A 225 -22.95 -8.94 6.36
CA ASN A 225 -23.61 -8.28 7.50
C ASN A 225 -24.36 -9.23 8.45
N GLY A 226 -24.23 -10.54 8.25
CA GLY A 226 -24.88 -11.56 9.08
C GLY A 226 -24.22 -12.92 8.93
N ASN A 227 -24.63 -13.86 9.77
CA ASN A 227 -24.06 -15.20 9.79
C ASN A 227 -24.43 -15.98 8.52
N LEU A 228 -23.46 -16.75 8.03
CA LEU A 228 -23.57 -17.64 6.89
C LEU A 228 -23.90 -19.06 7.33
N ASN A 229 -24.38 -19.85 6.36
CA ASN A 229 -24.55 -21.29 6.49
C ASN A 229 -24.19 -21.96 5.15
N SER A 230 -24.10 -23.29 5.14
CA SER A 230 -23.71 -24.08 3.96
C SER A 230 -24.62 -23.84 2.75
N ASN A 231 -25.90 -23.58 2.97
CA ASN A 231 -26.86 -23.41 1.90
C ASN A 231 -26.72 -22.06 1.19
N PHE A 232 -26.07 -21.07 1.81
CA PHE A 232 -25.91 -19.73 1.23
C PHE A 232 -25.19 -19.75 -0.13
N PHE A 233 -24.19 -20.62 -0.29
CA PHE A 233 -23.40 -20.73 -1.52
C PHE A 233 -23.89 -21.83 -2.47
N CYS A 234 -24.73 -22.76 -1.98
CA CYS A 234 -25.14 -23.94 -2.73
C CYS A 234 -26.52 -23.88 -3.36
N GLN A 235 -27.19 -22.73 -3.28
CA GLN A 235 -28.46 -22.51 -3.96
C GLN A 235 -28.23 -22.04 -5.41
N SER A 236 -29.12 -22.44 -6.31
CA SER A 236 -29.14 -21.98 -7.70
C SER A 236 -29.35 -20.47 -7.82
N ILE A 237 -30.00 -19.87 -6.81
CA ILE A 237 -30.15 -18.42 -6.64
C ILE A 237 -29.59 -18.08 -5.27
N PRO A 238 -28.43 -17.39 -5.19
CA PRO A 238 -27.88 -16.98 -3.90
C PRO A 238 -28.86 -16.09 -3.12
N PRO A 239 -29.03 -16.31 -1.81
CA PRO A 239 -29.85 -15.43 -0.99
C PRO A 239 -29.35 -13.98 -1.01
N THR A 240 -30.27 -13.01 -0.94
CA THR A 240 -29.91 -11.58 -0.79
C THR A 240 -29.52 -11.21 0.64
N SER A 241 -29.77 -12.10 1.60
CA SER A 241 -29.42 -11.93 3.01
C SER A 241 -28.68 -13.16 3.53
N PRO A 242 -27.56 -12.97 4.27
CA PRO A 242 -26.92 -11.69 4.56
C PRO A 242 -26.28 -11.04 3.31
N SER A 243 -26.17 -9.71 3.32
CA SER A 243 -25.60 -8.93 2.20
C SER A 243 -24.09 -8.77 2.34
N LEU A 244 -23.38 -8.74 1.21
CA LEU A 244 -21.93 -8.54 1.12
C LEU A 244 -21.56 -7.13 1.61
N THR A 245 -20.65 -7.03 2.58
CA THR A 245 -20.13 -5.77 3.13
C THR A 245 -18.66 -5.54 2.79
N GLY A 246 -17.95 -6.56 2.35
CA GLY A 246 -16.56 -6.44 1.91
C GLY A 246 -16.14 -7.63 1.07
N GLU A 247 -15.35 -7.36 0.04
CA GLU A 247 -14.76 -8.38 -0.81
C GLU A 247 -13.29 -8.08 -1.04
N TRP A 248 -12.47 -9.11 -0.88
CA TRP A 248 -11.05 -9.06 -1.18
C TRP A 248 -10.73 -10.08 -2.25
N ILE A 249 -10.08 -9.64 -3.32
CA ILE A 249 -9.76 -10.47 -4.46
C ILE A 249 -8.30 -10.85 -4.40
N ALA A 250 -8.00 -12.15 -4.44
CA ALA A 250 -6.63 -12.62 -4.55
C ALA A 250 -6.01 -12.14 -5.86
N GLN A 251 -4.79 -11.63 -5.80
CA GLN A 251 -4.08 -11.13 -6.96
C GLN A 251 -3.53 -12.27 -7.81
N ASN A 252 -3.34 -12.00 -9.10
CA ASN A 252 -2.75 -12.95 -10.03
C ASN A 252 -1.38 -13.40 -9.55
N GLY A 253 -1.13 -14.70 -9.63
CA GLY A 253 0.14 -15.30 -9.25
C GLY A 253 1.19 -15.18 -10.35
N THR A 254 2.45 -15.22 -9.91
CA THR A 254 3.64 -15.28 -10.74
C THR A 254 4.35 -16.62 -10.53
N ILE A 255 4.77 -17.28 -11.62
CA ILE A 255 5.45 -18.58 -11.58
C ILE A 255 6.59 -18.56 -10.55
N ASP A 256 6.62 -19.58 -9.68
CA ASP A 256 7.60 -19.80 -8.62
C ASP A 256 7.77 -18.66 -7.60
N ASN A 257 6.95 -17.60 -7.67
CA ASN A 257 7.06 -16.45 -6.79
C ASN A 257 5.87 -16.33 -5.84
N ASP A 258 4.64 -16.21 -6.34
CA ASP A 258 3.44 -15.90 -5.54
C ASP A 258 2.13 -16.40 -6.19
N GLY A 259 1.05 -16.40 -5.40
CA GLY A 259 -0.30 -16.73 -5.88
C GLY A 259 -0.43 -18.13 -6.50
N ILE A 260 0.14 -19.15 -5.84
CA ILE A 260 0.17 -20.53 -6.35
C ILE A 260 -0.86 -21.39 -5.61
N ILE A 261 -1.63 -22.16 -6.36
CA ILE A 261 -2.52 -23.22 -5.89
C ILE A 261 -1.78 -24.55 -6.08
N VAL A 262 -1.66 -25.33 -5.02
CA VAL A 262 -1.02 -26.65 -5.02
C VAL A 262 -2.06 -27.70 -4.67
N ILE A 263 -2.17 -28.75 -5.49
CA ILE A 263 -3.07 -29.87 -5.25
C ILE A 263 -2.24 -31.15 -5.14
N GLU A 264 -2.23 -31.72 -3.93
CA GLU A 264 -1.57 -32.99 -3.63
C GLU A 264 -2.60 -34.11 -3.65
N THR A 265 -2.43 -35.07 -4.56
CA THR A 265 -3.36 -36.19 -4.75
C THR A 265 -2.75 -37.47 -4.24
N THR A 266 -3.49 -38.18 -3.39
CA THR A 266 -3.14 -39.50 -2.84
C THR A 266 -4.27 -40.48 -3.12
N GLN A 267 -3.94 -41.73 -3.45
CA GLN A 267 -4.94 -42.77 -3.63
C GLN A 267 -5.31 -43.37 -2.26
N GLN A 268 -6.60 -43.45 -1.96
CA GLN A 268 -7.11 -44.01 -0.70
C GLN A 268 -7.60 -45.45 -0.88
N THR A 269 -8.29 -45.73 -1.99
CA THR A 269 -8.69 -47.08 -2.40
C THR A 269 -8.45 -47.26 -3.91
N SER A 270 -8.78 -48.43 -4.47
CA SER A 270 -8.67 -48.67 -5.92
C SER A 270 -9.43 -47.67 -6.80
N THR A 271 -10.46 -47.01 -6.26
CA THR A 271 -11.33 -46.08 -6.99
C THR A 271 -11.48 -44.71 -6.35
N THR A 272 -10.86 -44.46 -5.19
CA THR A 272 -11.03 -43.20 -4.45
C THR A 272 -9.70 -42.48 -4.24
N TYR A 273 -9.74 -41.15 -4.38
CA TYR A 273 -8.59 -40.28 -4.31
C TYR A 273 -8.86 -39.13 -3.33
N ARG A 274 -7.86 -38.79 -2.55
CA ARG A 274 -7.86 -37.63 -1.63
C ARG A 274 -6.99 -36.53 -2.23
N HIS A 275 -7.58 -35.35 -2.40
CA HIS A 275 -6.94 -34.15 -2.91
C HIS A 275 -6.80 -33.11 -1.80
N VAL A 276 -5.58 -32.76 -1.44
CA VAL A 276 -5.31 -31.65 -0.51
C VAL A 276 -4.99 -30.40 -1.31
N ILE A 277 -5.79 -29.35 -1.10
CA ILE A 277 -5.61 -28.05 -1.73
C ILE A 277 -4.86 -27.15 -0.76
N LYS A 278 -3.72 -26.63 -1.21
CA LYS A 278 -2.90 -25.66 -0.48
C LYS A 278 -2.74 -24.40 -1.31
N LEU A 279 -2.65 -23.29 -0.62
CA LEU A 279 -2.42 -21.97 -1.19
C LEU A 279 -1.07 -21.47 -0.72
N ARG A 280 -0.30 -20.88 -1.63
CA ARG A 280 1.04 -20.39 -1.39
C ARG A 280 1.16 -18.93 -1.78
N LYS A 281 1.65 -18.12 -0.85
CA LYS A 281 1.91 -16.69 -1.01
C LYS A 281 0.73 -15.95 -1.65
N VAL A 282 -0.47 -16.24 -1.17
CA VAL A 282 -1.69 -15.59 -1.65
C VAL A 282 -1.82 -14.23 -0.98
N PHE A 283 -2.05 -13.21 -1.79
CA PHE A 283 -2.24 -11.84 -1.36
C PHE A 283 -3.53 -11.28 -1.96
N PHE A 284 -4.34 -10.64 -1.13
CA PHE A 284 -5.66 -10.12 -1.46
C PHE A 284 -5.65 -8.59 -1.49
N LYS A 285 -6.50 -8.00 -2.35
CA LYS A 285 -6.77 -6.55 -2.37
C LYS A 285 -8.26 -6.25 -2.20
N ASN A 286 -8.54 -5.15 -1.50
CA ASN A 286 -9.83 -4.46 -1.49
C ASN A 286 -9.55 -2.96 -1.69
N GLY A 287 -9.69 -2.50 -2.94
CA GLY A 287 -9.18 -1.19 -3.35
C GLY A 287 -7.66 -1.11 -3.16
N ILE A 288 -7.20 -0.10 -2.42
CA ILE A 288 -5.78 0.06 -2.03
C ILE A 288 -5.38 -0.76 -0.81
N LYS A 289 -6.34 -1.34 -0.09
CA LYS A 289 -6.05 -2.12 1.09
C LYS A 289 -5.56 -3.49 0.68
N THR A 290 -4.62 -4.01 1.46
CA THR A 290 -3.97 -5.27 1.19
C THR A 290 -4.09 -6.22 2.37
N TYR A 291 -4.14 -7.51 2.08
CA TYR A 291 -4.24 -8.55 3.10
C TYR A 291 -3.49 -9.81 2.64
N SER A 292 -2.67 -10.39 3.52
CA SER A 292 -2.03 -11.68 3.29
C SER A 292 -2.26 -12.55 4.53
N PRO A 293 -2.87 -13.76 4.39
CA PRO A 293 -3.04 -14.67 5.51
C PRO A 293 -1.71 -15.02 6.19
N ASN A 294 -1.71 -15.19 7.50
CA ASN A 294 -0.49 -15.57 8.22
C ASN A 294 -0.27 -17.10 8.18
N PRO A 295 0.95 -17.61 7.94
CA PRO A 295 2.18 -16.91 7.56
C PRO A 295 2.34 -16.72 6.06
N ASN A 296 2.70 -15.49 5.66
CA ASN A 296 3.12 -15.14 4.30
C ASN A 296 2.16 -15.52 3.15
N GLY A 297 0.88 -15.71 3.43
CA GLY A 297 -0.14 -16.13 2.47
C GLY A 297 -0.18 -17.65 2.23
N ASP A 298 0.53 -18.43 3.05
CA ASP A 298 0.59 -19.89 2.97
C ASP A 298 -0.41 -20.53 3.92
N TYR A 299 -1.33 -21.34 3.38
CA TYR A 299 -2.24 -22.14 4.20
C TYR A 299 -2.82 -23.33 3.43
N GLU A 300 -3.21 -24.36 4.17
CA GLU A 300 -4.01 -25.44 3.63
C GLU A 300 -5.47 -25.00 3.51
N PHE A 301 -6.01 -25.01 2.30
CA PHE A 301 -7.42 -24.73 2.08
C PHE A 301 -8.25 -25.93 2.50
N GLY A 302 -7.82 -27.18 2.36
CA GLY A 302 -8.53 -28.35 2.87
C GLY A 302 -8.47 -29.53 1.91
N GLU A 303 -9.30 -30.55 2.15
CA GLU A 303 -9.32 -31.79 1.36
C GLU A 303 -10.68 -32.14 0.73
N ILE A 304 -10.65 -32.65 -0.51
CA ILE A 304 -11.78 -33.31 -1.17
C ILE A 304 -11.42 -34.78 -1.36
N ILE A 305 -12.40 -35.65 -1.13
CA ILE A 305 -12.31 -37.07 -1.45
C ILE A 305 -13.35 -37.37 -2.54
N ASN A 306 -12.91 -37.96 -3.65
CA ASN A 306 -13.77 -38.37 -4.77
C ASN A 306 -13.41 -39.75 -5.33
#